data_AF-A0A7J8G7T7-F1
#
_entry.id   AF-A0A7J8G7T7-F1
#
_cell.length_a   1.000
_cell.length_b   1.000
_cell.length_c   1.000
_cell.angle_alpha   90.00
_cell.angle_beta   90.00
_cell.angle_gamma   90.00
#
_symmetry.space_group_name_H-M   'P 1'
#
loop_
_entity.id
_entity.type
_entity.pdbx_description
1 polymer ?
#
loop_
_entity_poly.entity_id
_entity_poly.type
_entity_poly.pdbx_seq_one_letter_code
_entity_poly.pdbx_strand_id
1 'polypeptide(L)'
;MELEPELLLQEARENVEAAQSYRRELGQRLQGLREARRQIKESASQTRDVLKQHFNDLKGTLGKLLDERLVTLLQEVDTIEQETIKPLDDCQKLIEHGVNTAEDLVQEGEIAILGGVGEQNEKLWSFTKKASHIQLDSLPEVPLLVDVPCLSAQLDDSVLNIVKDHIFKHGTVASRPPVQIEELIEKPGGIIVRWCKVDDDFIAQDYRLQFRKCTSNHFEDAYVGSETEFIVLHIDPNVDYQFRVCARGDGRQEWSPWSVPQIGHTTLVPHEWTAGFEGYSLSSRRNIALRNDSGSSGVLYSSAPTYFCGQTLTFRVETVGQPDRRDSIGVCAEKQNGYDSLQRDQAVCISTNGAVFVNGKEMTNQLPAVTSGSTVTFDIEAVTLGSTNNNEGGNFKLRVTISSNNREVVFDWLLDQSCGSLYFGCSFFHPGWKVLVF
;
A
#
# COMPACT_ATOMS: atom_id res chain seq x y z
N MET A 1 -10.50 -59.55 43.92
CA MET A 1 -9.93 -59.47 42.56
C MET A 1 -8.88 -58.38 42.66
N GLU A 2 -7.68 -58.74 43.10
CA GLU A 2 -6.55 -57.82 43.20
C GLU A 2 -6.00 -57.64 41.78
N LEU A 3 -5.99 -56.40 41.28
CA LEU A 3 -5.35 -56.08 40.01
C LEU A 3 -3.86 -56.42 40.12
N GLU A 4 -3.33 -57.18 39.15
CA GLU A 4 -1.92 -57.54 39.11
C GLU A 4 -1.04 -56.27 39.16
N PRO A 5 0.00 -56.21 40.00
CA PRO A 5 0.86 -55.02 40.16
C PRO A 5 1.44 -54.48 38.86
N GLU A 6 1.61 -55.33 37.84
CA GLU A 6 2.12 -54.95 36.51
C GLU A 6 1.12 -54.11 35.70
N LEU A 7 -0.18 -54.40 35.82
CA LEU A 7 -1.26 -53.62 35.19
C LEU A 7 -1.34 -52.21 35.79
N LEU A 8 -1.25 -52.11 37.12
CA LEU A 8 -1.21 -50.83 37.83
C LEU A 8 0.05 -50.01 37.48
N LEU A 9 1.19 -50.67 37.25
CA LEU A 9 2.43 -50.02 36.84
C LEU A 9 2.36 -49.48 35.40
N GLN A 10 1.74 -50.23 34.48
CA GLN A 10 1.53 -49.78 33.11
C GLN A 10 0.54 -48.60 33.05
N GLU A 11 -0.58 -48.68 33.76
CA GLU A 11 -1.55 -47.58 33.87
C GLU A 11 -0.92 -46.32 34.49
N ALA A 12 -0.07 -46.48 35.51
CA ALA A 12 0.68 -45.37 36.09
C ALA A 12 1.63 -44.71 35.08
N ARG A 13 2.29 -45.47 34.20
CA ARG A 13 3.17 -44.93 33.14
C ARG A 13 2.40 -44.11 32.12
N GLU A 14 1.29 -44.64 31.61
CA GLU A 14 0.42 -43.95 30.65
C GLU A 14 -0.15 -42.65 31.23
N ASN A 15 -0.59 -42.70 32.50
CA ASN A 15 -1.04 -41.50 33.21
C ASN A 15 0.06 -40.45 33.39
N VAL A 16 1.30 -40.87 33.67
CA VAL A 16 2.46 -39.96 33.75
C VAL A 16 2.76 -39.33 32.39
N GLU A 17 2.74 -40.10 31.30
CA GLU A 17 2.94 -39.57 29.94
C GLU A 17 1.84 -38.58 29.54
N ALA A 18 0.57 -38.92 29.82
CA ALA A 18 -0.56 -38.02 29.60
C ALA A 18 -0.42 -36.72 30.41
N ALA A 19 -0.07 -36.81 31.69
CA ALA A 19 0.16 -35.64 32.54
C ALA A 19 1.34 -34.78 32.05
N GLN A 20 2.42 -35.40 31.55
CA GLN A 20 3.54 -34.68 30.94
C GLN A 20 3.13 -33.96 29.66
N SER A 21 2.33 -34.60 28.80
CA SER A 21 1.81 -34.00 27.58
C SER A 21 0.90 -32.81 27.89
N TYR A 22 -0.04 -33.00 28.82
CA TYR A 22 -0.93 -31.93 29.29
C TYR A 22 -0.18 -30.75 29.89
N ARG A 23 0.87 -30.99 30.68
CA ARG A 23 1.75 -29.93 31.20
C ARG A 23 2.44 -29.15 30.08
N ARG A 24 2.89 -29.81 29.01
CA ARG A 24 3.50 -29.14 27.84
C ARG A 24 2.48 -28.26 27.14
N GLU A 25 1.27 -28.77 26.91
CA GLU A 25 0.19 -28.03 26.26
C GLU A 25 -0.24 -26.80 27.10
N LEU A 26 -0.40 -26.96 28.41
CA LEU A 26 -0.65 -25.83 29.32
C LEU A 26 0.49 -24.81 29.29
N GLY A 27 1.74 -25.26 29.19
CA GLY A 27 2.92 -24.40 29.02
C GLY A 27 2.83 -23.56 27.74
N GLN A 28 2.47 -24.19 26.62
CA GLN A 28 2.27 -23.50 25.33
C GLN A 28 1.12 -22.49 25.40
N ARG A 29 -0.03 -22.86 25.99
CA ARG A 29 -1.17 -21.94 26.17
C ARG A 29 -0.81 -20.75 27.06
N LEU A 30 -0.03 -20.96 28.12
CA LEU A 30 0.45 -19.88 28.99
C LEU A 30 1.39 -18.92 28.24
N GLN A 31 2.25 -19.45 27.37
CA GLN A 31 3.10 -18.64 26.50
C GLN A 31 2.25 -17.81 25.52
N GLY A 32 1.25 -18.42 24.87
CA GLY A 32 0.30 -17.72 24.01
C GLY A 32 -0.45 -16.59 24.74
N LEU A 33 -0.86 -16.81 25.98
CA LEU A 33 -1.51 -15.77 26.80
C LEU A 33 -0.57 -14.60 27.13
N ARG A 34 0.71 -14.88 27.41
CA ARG A 34 1.72 -13.84 27.64
C ARG A 34 1.93 -13.00 26.39
N GLU A 35 1.96 -13.66 25.22
CA GLU A 35 2.10 -12.99 23.94
C GLU A 35 0.89 -12.09 23.62
N ALA A 36 -0.33 -12.60 23.77
CA ALA A 36 -1.55 -11.82 23.61
C ALA A 36 -1.58 -10.59 24.55
N ARG A 37 -1.11 -10.75 25.79
CA ARG A 37 -1.02 -9.63 26.74
C ARG A 37 0.01 -8.60 26.32
N ARG A 38 1.18 -9.03 25.82
CA ARG A 38 2.21 -8.15 25.29
C ARG A 38 1.67 -7.35 24.11
N GLN A 39 1.03 -8.04 23.19
CA GLN A 39 0.44 -7.46 21.99
C GLN A 39 -0.61 -6.38 22.31
N ILE A 40 -1.51 -6.60 23.27
CA ILE A 40 -2.49 -5.59 23.71
C ILE A 40 -1.79 -4.37 24.28
N LYS A 41 -0.75 -4.55 25.10
CA LYS A 41 -0.02 -3.43 25.70
C LYS A 41 0.72 -2.60 24.66
N GLU A 42 1.42 -3.25 23.73
CA GLU A 42 2.18 -2.59 22.68
C GLU A 42 1.26 -1.86 21.71
N SER A 43 0.20 -2.52 21.21
CA SER A 43 -0.80 -1.89 20.34
C SER A 43 -1.51 -0.72 21.01
N ALA A 44 -1.86 -0.82 22.30
CA ALA A 44 -2.45 0.28 23.04
C ALA A 44 -1.47 1.45 23.24
N SER A 45 -0.18 1.18 23.45
CA SER A 45 0.85 2.24 23.52
C SER A 45 0.96 2.97 22.18
N GLN A 46 1.15 2.22 21.10
CA GLN A 46 1.26 2.77 19.75
C GLN A 46 0.01 3.57 19.36
N THR A 47 -1.18 3.05 19.64
CA THR A 47 -2.46 3.75 19.36
C THR A 47 -2.54 5.07 20.12
N ARG A 48 -2.11 5.12 21.39
CA ARG A 48 -2.08 6.38 22.15
C ARG A 48 -1.12 7.38 21.54
N ASP A 49 0.06 6.94 21.10
CA ASP A 49 1.06 7.83 20.51
C ASP A 49 0.58 8.38 19.17
N VAL A 50 -0.02 7.54 18.31
CA VAL A 50 -0.65 7.98 17.05
C VAL A 50 -1.78 8.98 17.29
N LEU A 51 -2.68 8.72 18.24
CA LEU A 51 -3.76 9.65 18.58
C LEU A 51 -3.22 11.00 19.07
N LYS A 52 -2.24 10.99 19.98
CA LYS A 52 -1.61 12.22 20.48
C LYS A 52 -0.96 13.01 19.35
N GLN A 53 -0.21 12.33 18.48
CA GLN A 53 0.46 12.96 17.35
C GLN A 53 -0.58 13.60 16.42
N HIS A 54 -1.60 12.84 16.02
CA HIS A 54 -2.68 13.31 15.14
C HIS A 54 -3.36 14.57 15.68
N PHE A 55 -3.76 14.58 16.96
CA PHE A 55 -4.43 15.75 17.55
C PHE A 55 -3.49 16.93 17.77
N ASN A 56 -2.19 16.70 17.99
CA ASN A 56 -1.19 17.77 18.03
C ASN A 56 -1.03 18.42 16.66
N ASP A 57 -0.94 17.62 15.59
CA ASP A 57 -0.82 18.11 14.22
C ASP A 57 -2.08 18.86 13.78
N LEU A 58 -3.27 18.35 14.14
CA LEU A 58 -4.54 19.01 13.90
C LEU A 58 -4.61 20.36 14.62
N LYS A 59 -4.21 20.41 15.90
CA LYS A 59 -4.16 21.66 16.68
C LYS A 59 -3.20 22.67 16.05
N GLY A 60 -2.02 22.24 15.63
CA GLY A 60 -1.04 23.10 14.96
C GLY A 60 -1.58 23.68 13.65
N THR A 61 -2.23 22.84 12.86
CA THR A 61 -2.82 23.25 11.57
C THR A 61 -3.98 24.23 11.77
N LEU A 62 -4.92 23.91 12.67
CA LEU A 62 -6.06 24.80 12.97
C LEU A 62 -5.60 26.13 13.54
N GLY A 63 -4.62 26.13 14.45
CA GLY A 63 -4.03 27.35 15.00
C GLY A 63 -3.43 28.23 13.90
N LYS A 64 -2.63 27.63 13.00
CA LYS A 64 -2.03 28.35 11.88
C LYS A 64 -3.08 29.01 10.98
N LEU A 65 -4.15 28.29 10.64
CA LEU A 65 -5.24 28.84 9.81
C LEU A 65 -5.97 30.01 10.48
N LEU A 66 -6.16 29.95 11.79
CA LEU A 66 -6.75 31.04 12.56
C LEU A 66 -5.83 32.27 12.60
N ASP A 67 -4.53 32.06 12.82
CA ASP A 67 -3.53 33.13 12.80
C ASP A 67 -3.44 33.78 11.42
N GLU A 68 -3.40 32.98 10.34
CA GLU A 68 -3.42 33.48 8.96
C GLU A 68 -4.66 34.35 8.68
N ARG A 69 -5.85 33.92 9.13
CA ARG A 69 -7.08 34.70 8.96
C ARG A 69 -7.06 36.00 9.76
N LEU A 70 -6.54 35.99 10.99
CA LEU A 70 -6.40 37.18 11.81
C LEU A 70 -5.47 38.20 11.14
N VAL A 71 -4.34 37.75 10.60
CA VAL A 71 -3.41 38.62 9.86
C VAL A 71 -4.10 39.28 8.67
N THR A 72 -4.91 38.54 7.90
CA THR A 72 -5.67 39.13 6.79
C THR A 72 -6.64 40.21 7.26
N LEU A 73 -7.40 39.97 8.33
CA LEU A 73 -8.35 40.95 8.86
C LEU A 73 -7.67 42.21 9.39
N LEU A 74 -6.52 42.06 10.05
CA LEU A 74 -5.72 43.20 10.50
C LEU A 74 -5.17 44.00 9.31
N GLN A 75 -4.71 43.34 8.25
CA GLN A 75 -4.29 44.02 7.03
C GLN A 75 -5.42 44.79 6.34
N GLU A 76 -6.65 44.26 6.35
CA GLU A 76 -7.83 44.96 5.86
C GLU A 76 -8.09 46.24 6.68
N VAL A 77 -7.97 46.16 8.01
CA VAL A 77 -8.07 47.32 8.92
C VAL A 77 -7.01 48.36 8.62
N ASP A 78 -5.73 47.96 8.56
CA ASP A 78 -4.59 48.85 8.28
C ASP A 78 -4.76 49.55 6.92
N THR A 79 -5.27 48.82 5.91
CA THR A 79 -5.50 49.37 4.57
C THR A 79 -6.58 50.44 4.60
N ILE A 80 -7.73 50.16 5.23
CA ILE A 80 -8.83 51.13 5.34
C ILE A 80 -8.38 52.36 6.13
N GLU A 81 -7.65 52.18 7.24
CA GLU A 81 -7.10 53.28 8.03
C GLU A 81 -6.20 54.18 7.18
N GLN A 82 -5.23 53.61 6.46
CA GLN A 82 -4.32 54.39 5.62
C GLN A 82 -5.03 55.13 4.48
N GLU A 83 -6.00 54.50 3.83
CA GLU A 83 -6.76 55.10 2.73
C GLU A 83 -7.67 56.24 3.20
N THR A 84 -8.20 56.15 4.42
CA THR A 84 -9.16 57.12 4.97
C THR A 84 -8.49 58.30 5.68
N ILE A 85 -7.32 58.11 6.30
CA ILE A 85 -6.58 59.20 6.95
C ILE A 85 -5.99 60.18 5.93
N LYS A 86 -5.48 59.68 4.80
CA LYS A 86 -4.73 60.51 3.85
C LYS A 86 -5.51 61.74 3.33
N PRO A 87 -6.79 61.65 2.91
CA PRO A 87 -7.58 62.82 2.54
C PRO A 87 -7.78 63.80 3.70
N LEU A 88 -7.91 63.30 4.93
CA LEU A 88 -8.06 64.13 6.13
C LEU A 88 -6.76 64.91 6.43
N ASP A 89 -5.60 64.28 6.29
CA ASP A 89 -4.29 64.94 6.41
C ASP A 89 -4.13 66.04 5.36
N ASP A 90 -4.58 65.81 4.12
CA ASP A 90 -4.51 66.79 3.05
C ASP A 90 -5.48 67.96 3.30
N CYS A 91 -6.69 67.69 3.80
CA CYS A 91 -7.62 68.71 4.27
C CYS A 91 -7.02 69.55 5.42
N GLN A 92 -6.37 68.90 6.40
CA GLN A 92 -5.71 69.58 7.50
C GLN A 92 -4.63 70.54 6.99
N LYS A 93 -3.74 70.09 6.09
CA LYS A 93 -2.70 70.95 5.50
C LYS A 93 -3.27 72.16 4.77
N LEU A 94 -4.38 71.98 4.03
CA LEU A 94 -5.05 73.07 3.33
C LEU A 94 -5.58 74.12 4.32
N ILE A 95 -6.19 73.67 5.42
CA ILE A 95 -6.68 74.57 6.48
C ILE A 95 -5.51 75.29 7.15
N GLU A 96 -4.47 74.56 7.57
CA GLU A 96 -3.28 75.13 8.21
C GLU A 96 -2.61 76.18 7.32
N HIS A 97 -2.45 75.90 6.02
CA HIS A 97 -1.91 76.87 5.08
C HIS A 97 -2.82 78.11 4.93
N GLY A 98 -4.13 77.91 4.88
CA GLY A 98 -5.11 79.00 4.84
C GLY A 98 -5.05 79.88 6.09
N VAL A 99 -4.93 79.27 7.27
CA VAL A 99 -4.77 79.98 8.56
C VAL A 99 -3.49 80.81 8.57
N ASN A 100 -2.34 80.21 8.22
CA ASN A 100 -1.06 80.93 8.17
C ASN A 100 -1.12 82.13 7.19
N THR A 101 -1.72 81.92 6.01
CA THR A 101 -1.89 82.99 5.01
C THR A 101 -2.78 84.13 5.54
N ALA A 102 -3.85 83.78 6.26
CA ALA A 102 -4.73 84.76 6.89
C ALA A 102 -4.02 85.53 8.02
N GLU A 103 -3.23 84.85 8.86
CA GLU A 103 -2.42 85.48 9.91
C GLU A 103 -1.40 86.47 9.33
N ASP A 104 -0.65 86.07 8.30
CA ASP A 104 0.30 86.96 7.60
C ASP A 104 -0.41 88.19 7.01
N LEU A 105 -1.58 88.00 6.41
CA LEU A 105 -2.37 89.08 5.84
C LEU A 105 -2.89 90.04 6.92
N VAL A 106 -3.35 89.52 8.06
CA VAL A 106 -3.78 90.33 9.21
C VAL A 106 -2.61 91.16 9.71
N GLN A 107 -1.42 90.56 9.89
CA GLN A 107 -0.24 91.27 10.35
C GLN A 107 0.19 92.38 9.36
N GLU A 108 0.22 92.10 8.05
CA GLU A 108 0.52 93.10 7.02
C GLU A 108 -0.52 94.25 7.03
N GLY A 109 -1.80 93.91 7.22
CA GLY A 109 -2.89 94.86 7.34
C GLY A 109 -2.77 95.78 8.55
N GLU A 110 -2.51 95.22 9.74
CA GLU A 110 -2.31 95.99 10.97
C GLU A 110 -1.13 96.97 10.84
N ILE A 111 -0.01 96.54 10.27
CA ILE A 111 1.16 97.39 10.00
C ILE A 111 0.81 98.51 9.01
N ALA A 112 0.07 98.20 7.95
CA ALA A 112 -0.32 99.18 6.93
C ALA A 112 -1.28 100.25 7.49
N ILE A 113 -2.19 99.88 8.39
CA ILE A 113 -3.13 100.80 9.05
C ILE A 113 -2.39 101.76 10.00
N LEU A 114 -1.42 101.25 10.78
CA LEU A 114 -0.64 102.06 11.73
C LEU A 114 0.26 103.09 11.03
N GLY A 115 0.61 102.89 9.75
CA GLY A 115 1.48 103.78 8.97
C GLY A 115 0.89 105.13 8.54
N GLY A 116 -0.43 105.33 8.66
CA GLY A 116 -1.13 106.58 8.31
C GLY A 116 -1.25 106.88 6.81
N VAL A 117 -2.17 107.78 6.43
CA VAL A 117 -2.56 108.10 5.02
C VAL A 117 -1.59 109.09 4.33
N GLY A 118 -0.33 109.15 4.77
CA GLY A 118 0.73 109.98 4.17
C GLY A 118 1.52 109.28 3.06
N GLU A 119 2.63 109.86 2.59
CA GLU A 119 3.45 109.45 1.42
C GLU A 119 3.98 107.99 1.36
N GLN A 120 3.59 107.08 2.27
CA GLN A 120 3.81 105.62 2.18
C GLN A 120 2.54 104.83 1.75
N ASN A 121 1.77 105.36 0.80
CA ASN A 121 0.53 104.74 0.29
C ASN A 121 0.76 103.39 -0.45
N GLU A 122 2.01 103.05 -0.78
CA GLU A 122 2.35 101.79 -1.45
C GLU A 122 2.03 100.55 -0.60
N LYS A 123 2.23 100.61 0.72
CA LYS A 123 1.97 99.47 1.63
C LYS A 123 0.48 99.19 1.81
N LEU A 124 -0.32 100.25 1.91
CA LEU A 124 -1.78 100.13 2.00
C LEU A 124 -2.36 99.59 0.69
N TRP A 125 -1.83 100.07 -0.45
CA TRP A 125 -2.22 99.58 -1.77
C TRP A 125 -1.78 98.13 -2.02
N SER A 126 -0.56 97.74 -1.61
CA SER A 126 -0.09 96.35 -1.73
C SER A 126 -0.90 95.39 -0.89
N PHE A 127 -1.22 95.76 0.35
CA PHE A 127 -2.13 95.01 1.21
C PHE A 127 -3.51 94.86 0.57
N THR A 128 -4.15 95.97 0.17
CA THR A 128 -5.50 95.95 -0.41
C THR A 128 -5.55 95.11 -1.68
N LYS A 129 -4.50 95.18 -2.51
CA LYS A 129 -4.35 94.34 -3.69
C LYS A 129 -4.20 92.85 -3.33
N LYS A 130 -3.33 92.50 -2.39
CA LYS A 130 -3.18 91.11 -1.90
C LYS A 130 -4.47 90.56 -1.30
N ALA A 131 -5.12 91.33 -0.43
CA ALA A 131 -6.38 90.97 0.20
C ALA A 131 -7.48 90.72 -0.85
N SER A 132 -7.54 91.53 -1.92
CA SER A 132 -8.50 91.32 -3.01
C SER A 132 -8.26 90.05 -3.83
N HIS A 133 -7.05 89.49 -3.78
CA HIS A 133 -6.68 88.26 -4.48
C HIS A 133 -6.86 87.01 -3.61
N ILE A 134 -7.01 87.18 -2.29
CA ILE A 134 -7.30 86.10 -1.35
C ILE A 134 -8.83 86.03 -1.20
N GLN A 135 -9.42 84.86 -1.43
CA GLN A 135 -10.87 84.65 -1.29
C GLN A 135 -11.26 84.53 0.18
N LEU A 136 -11.23 85.65 0.91
CA LEU A 136 -11.51 85.73 2.36
C LEU A 136 -12.94 85.31 2.74
N ASP A 137 -13.86 85.27 1.78
CA ASP A 137 -15.27 84.92 1.98
C ASP A 137 -15.56 83.42 1.79
N SER A 138 -14.54 82.59 1.50
CA SER A 138 -14.70 81.16 1.28
C SER A 138 -13.78 80.34 2.19
N LEU A 139 -14.38 79.38 2.91
CA LEU A 139 -13.66 78.39 3.70
C LEU A 139 -13.58 77.05 2.96
N PRO A 140 -12.49 76.28 3.11
CA PRO A 140 -12.43 74.93 2.58
C PRO A 140 -13.48 74.05 3.25
N GLU A 141 -14.09 73.15 2.47
CA GLU A 141 -15.10 72.22 2.97
C GLU A 141 -14.42 71.09 3.76
N VAL A 142 -15.00 70.74 4.91
CA VAL A 142 -14.51 69.67 5.78
C VAL A 142 -15.58 68.58 5.84
N PRO A 143 -15.23 67.29 5.64
CA PRO A 143 -16.19 66.21 5.71
C PRO A 143 -16.87 66.14 7.09
N LEU A 144 -18.16 65.81 7.12
CA LEU A 144 -18.88 65.58 8.37
C LEU A 144 -18.41 64.27 8.99
N LEU A 145 -18.42 64.17 10.32
CA LEU A 145 -17.99 62.95 11.03
C LEU A 145 -18.81 61.70 10.63
N VAL A 146 -20.07 61.87 10.23
CA VAL A 146 -20.91 60.78 9.74
C VAL A 146 -20.45 60.24 8.38
N ASP A 147 -19.76 61.07 7.59
CA ASP A 147 -19.23 60.73 6.28
C ASP A 147 -17.81 60.14 6.39
N VAL A 148 -17.20 60.18 7.58
CA VAL A 148 -15.90 59.54 7.86
C VAL A 148 -16.12 58.09 8.27
N PRO A 149 -15.47 57.12 7.62
CA PRO A 149 -15.62 55.71 7.98
C PRO A 149 -15.28 55.41 9.45
N CYS A 150 -16.11 54.59 10.10
CA CYS A 150 -15.87 54.06 11.44
C CYS A 150 -15.55 52.57 11.35
N LEU A 151 -14.29 52.19 11.61
CA LEU A 151 -13.87 50.79 11.54
C LEU A 151 -14.47 49.99 12.69
N SER A 152 -15.11 48.87 12.35
CA SER A 152 -15.65 47.90 13.31
C SER A 152 -15.53 46.48 12.77
N ALA A 153 -15.35 45.51 13.66
CA ALA A 153 -15.29 44.10 13.30
C ALA A 153 -16.59 43.41 13.74
N GLN A 154 -17.22 42.67 12.81
CA GLN A 154 -18.33 41.79 13.12
C GLN A 154 -17.84 40.34 13.09
N LEU A 155 -17.96 39.65 14.21
CA LEU A 155 -17.53 38.27 14.39
C LEU A 155 -18.75 37.37 14.58
N ASP A 156 -18.73 36.19 13.95
CA ASP A 156 -19.78 35.18 14.09
C ASP A 156 -19.29 33.99 14.93
N ASP A 157 -19.91 33.79 16.09
CA ASP A 157 -19.61 32.71 17.02
C ASP A 157 -20.11 31.33 16.54
N SER A 158 -20.90 31.27 15.47
CA SER A 158 -21.43 30.00 14.93
C SER A 158 -20.32 29.03 14.50
N VAL A 159 -19.19 29.56 14.04
CA VAL A 159 -18.01 28.79 13.61
C VAL A 159 -17.49 27.91 14.75
N LEU A 160 -17.49 28.43 15.99
CA LEU A 160 -17.01 27.67 17.14
C LEU A 160 -17.87 26.42 17.37
N ASN A 161 -19.19 26.54 17.24
CA ASN A 161 -20.11 25.41 17.39
C ASN A 161 -19.91 24.36 16.29
N ILE A 162 -19.74 24.80 15.04
CA ILE A 162 -19.47 23.90 13.92
C ILE A 162 -18.16 23.14 14.16
N VAL A 163 -17.08 23.85 14.49
CA VAL A 163 -15.76 23.25 14.74
C VAL A 163 -15.82 22.28 15.91
N LYS A 164 -16.51 22.66 17.00
CA LYS A 164 -16.72 21.82 18.18
C LYS A 164 -17.41 20.50 17.83
N ASP A 165 -18.50 20.56 17.07
CA ASP A 165 -19.25 19.36 16.67
C ASP A 165 -18.42 18.41 15.80
N HIS A 166 -17.58 18.94 14.93
CA HIS A 166 -16.68 18.13 14.10
C HIS A 166 -15.55 17.52 14.94
N ILE A 167 -14.95 18.28 15.86
CA ILE A 167 -13.89 17.78 16.75
C ILE A 167 -14.41 16.61 17.62
N PHE A 168 -15.60 16.73 18.20
CA PHE A 168 -16.15 15.67 19.06
C PHE A 168 -16.50 14.38 18.33
N LYS A 169 -16.70 14.45 17.01
CA LYS A 169 -16.97 13.28 16.16
C LYS A 169 -15.71 12.76 15.46
N HIS A 170 -14.57 13.42 15.64
CA HIS A 170 -13.35 13.10 14.90
C HIS A 170 -12.61 11.90 15.49
N GLY A 171 -12.53 10.83 14.70
CA GLY A 171 -11.82 9.60 15.03
C GLY A 171 -12.64 8.61 15.86
N THR A 172 -12.26 7.33 15.76
CA THR A 172 -12.87 6.23 16.50
C THR A 172 -11.80 5.24 16.94
N VAL A 173 -11.98 4.64 18.12
CA VAL A 173 -11.11 3.54 18.60
C VAL A 173 -11.90 2.25 18.52
N ALA A 174 -11.39 1.27 17.76
CA ALA A 174 -11.96 -0.06 17.67
C ALA A 174 -11.16 -1.04 18.53
N SER A 175 -11.86 -1.96 19.20
CA SER A 175 -11.23 -3.02 20.02
C SER A 175 -10.71 -4.17 19.17
N ARG A 176 -11.18 -4.28 17.92
CA ARG A 176 -10.80 -5.31 16.95
C ARG A 176 -10.59 -4.66 15.59
N PRO A 177 -9.47 -4.93 14.91
CA PRO A 177 -9.36 -4.67 13.48
C PRO A 177 -10.46 -5.47 12.75
N PRO A 178 -11.10 -4.93 11.71
CA PRO A 178 -12.18 -5.61 11.01
C PRO A 178 -11.70 -6.86 10.24
N VAL A 179 -10.38 -7.01 10.06
CA VAL A 179 -9.75 -8.14 9.35
C VAL A 179 -8.55 -8.70 10.12
N GLN A 180 -8.31 -10.00 9.96
CA GLN A 180 -7.14 -10.70 10.51
C GLN A 180 -6.53 -11.64 9.49
N ILE A 181 -5.21 -11.84 9.58
CA ILE A 181 -4.53 -12.91 8.84
C ILE A 181 -4.97 -14.24 9.46
N GLU A 182 -5.51 -15.11 8.63
CA GLU A 182 -6.03 -16.42 8.99
C GLU A 182 -4.98 -17.52 8.79
N GLU A 183 -4.27 -17.47 7.66
CA GLU A 183 -3.36 -18.53 7.25
C GLU A 183 -2.13 -17.96 6.51
N LEU A 184 -0.97 -18.57 6.77
CA LEU A 184 0.27 -18.36 6.02
C LEU A 184 0.72 -19.71 5.45
N ILE A 185 0.77 -19.82 4.12
CA ILE A 185 1.08 -21.08 3.43
C ILE A 185 2.39 -20.89 2.67
N GLU A 186 3.42 -21.67 3.01
CA GLU A 186 4.69 -21.65 2.30
C GLU A 186 4.51 -22.04 0.82
N LYS A 187 5.16 -21.29 -0.07
CA LYS A 187 5.31 -21.61 -1.49
C LYS A 187 6.79 -21.48 -1.91
N PRO A 188 7.21 -22.15 -2.99
CA PRO A 188 8.53 -21.93 -3.60
C PRO A 188 8.79 -20.45 -3.86
N GLY A 189 9.76 -19.86 -3.15
CA GLY A 189 10.07 -18.43 -3.25
C GLY A 189 8.93 -17.48 -2.86
N GLY A 190 7.93 -17.93 -2.10
CA GLY A 190 6.73 -17.16 -1.77
C GLY A 190 5.98 -17.63 -0.53
N ILE A 191 5.04 -16.83 -0.06
CA ILE A 191 4.05 -17.21 0.96
C ILE A 191 2.67 -16.75 0.47
N ILE A 192 1.68 -17.64 0.49
CA ILE A 192 0.28 -17.23 0.37
C ILE A 192 -0.17 -16.70 1.73
N VAL A 193 -0.65 -15.47 1.75
CA VAL A 193 -1.28 -14.87 2.92
C VAL A 193 -2.78 -14.86 2.69
N ARG A 194 -3.54 -15.48 3.59
CA ARG A 194 -5.00 -15.46 3.60
C ARG A 194 -5.50 -14.66 4.77
N TRP A 195 -6.57 -13.89 4.58
CA TRP A 195 -7.19 -13.11 5.63
C TRP A 195 -8.70 -13.22 5.61
N CYS A 196 -9.30 -13.10 6.78
CA CYS A 196 -10.74 -13.16 6.96
C CYS A 196 -11.25 -11.89 7.64
N LYS A 197 -12.51 -11.58 7.38
CA LYS A 197 -13.25 -10.56 8.10
C LYS A 197 -13.65 -11.10 9.47
N VAL A 198 -13.37 -10.35 10.53
CA VAL A 198 -13.69 -10.73 11.92
C VAL A 198 -14.80 -9.88 12.53
N ASP A 199 -15.23 -8.83 11.81
CA ASP A 199 -16.36 -7.99 12.16
C ASP A 199 -17.46 -8.17 11.10
N ASP A 200 -18.53 -8.88 11.46
CA ASP A 200 -19.62 -9.21 10.54
C ASP A 200 -20.36 -7.97 10.01
N ASP A 201 -20.39 -6.90 10.80
CA ASP A 201 -21.10 -5.66 10.46
C ASP A 201 -20.29 -4.76 9.51
N PHE A 202 -18.97 -4.98 9.41
CA PHE A 202 -18.10 -4.21 8.53
C PHE A 202 -18.27 -4.64 7.05
N ILE A 203 -18.49 -3.69 6.15
CA ILE A 203 -18.62 -3.95 4.70
C ILE A 203 -17.33 -3.52 4.00
N ALA A 204 -16.41 -4.48 3.82
CA ALA A 204 -15.15 -4.27 3.14
C ALA A 204 -15.35 -4.04 1.62
N GLN A 205 -14.67 -3.04 1.08
CA GLN A 205 -14.55 -2.78 -0.35
C GLN A 205 -13.19 -3.22 -0.88
N ASP A 206 -12.12 -2.83 -0.17
CA ASP A 206 -10.75 -3.17 -0.51
C ASP A 206 -9.99 -3.65 0.72
N TYR A 207 -8.99 -4.49 0.49
CA TYR A 207 -7.98 -4.91 1.43
C TYR A 207 -6.62 -4.39 1.01
N ARG A 208 -5.74 -4.18 1.98
CA ARG A 208 -4.34 -3.80 1.76
C ARG A 208 -3.44 -4.71 2.57
N LEU A 209 -2.64 -5.51 1.88
CA LEU A 209 -1.63 -6.38 2.49
C LEU A 209 -0.26 -5.71 2.42
N GLN A 210 0.44 -5.72 3.55
CA GLN A 210 1.83 -5.28 3.65
C GLN A 210 2.72 -6.37 4.21
N PHE A 211 4.00 -6.32 3.84
CA PHE A 211 5.02 -7.18 4.39
C PHE A 211 6.34 -6.43 4.60
N ARG A 212 7.21 -6.99 5.45
CA ARG A 212 8.60 -6.55 5.64
C ARG A 212 9.48 -7.70 6.09
N LYS A 213 10.79 -7.63 5.83
CA LYS A 213 11.76 -8.44 6.57
C LYS A 213 11.69 -8.09 8.05
N CYS A 214 11.80 -9.06 8.95
CA CYS A 214 11.84 -8.79 10.40
C CYS A 214 13.03 -7.90 10.80
N THR A 215 14.09 -7.87 10.00
CA THR A 215 15.25 -6.98 10.16
C THR A 215 15.05 -5.56 9.59
N SER A 216 13.98 -5.33 8.82
CA SER A 216 13.64 -4.01 8.26
C SER A 216 12.66 -3.28 9.16
N ASN A 217 12.71 -1.94 9.18
CA ASN A 217 11.76 -1.10 9.91
C ASN A 217 10.58 -0.60 9.08
N HIS A 218 10.58 -0.86 7.77
CA HIS A 218 9.58 -0.34 6.84
C HIS A 218 8.73 -1.48 6.25
N PHE A 219 7.41 -1.27 6.24
CA PHE A 219 6.45 -2.14 5.56
C PHE A 219 6.17 -1.63 4.17
N GLU A 220 6.16 -2.54 3.20
CA GLU A 220 5.86 -2.27 1.80
C GLU A 220 4.53 -2.92 1.41
N ASP A 221 3.82 -2.31 0.47
CA ASP A 221 2.56 -2.84 -0.05
C ASP A 221 2.84 -4.02 -0.98
N ALA A 222 2.23 -5.17 -0.67
CA ALA A 222 2.24 -6.34 -1.54
C ALA A 222 0.98 -6.39 -2.42
N TYR A 223 -0.17 -5.98 -1.88
CA TYR A 223 -1.45 -6.09 -2.56
C TYR A 223 -2.44 -5.03 -2.09
N VAL A 224 -3.24 -4.50 -3.03
CA VAL A 224 -4.41 -3.66 -2.79
C VAL A 224 -5.53 -4.11 -3.72
N GLY A 225 -6.67 -4.52 -3.17
CA GLY A 225 -7.84 -4.94 -3.94
C GLY A 225 -8.84 -5.75 -3.10
N SER A 226 -9.85 -6.33 -3.74
CA SER A 226 -10.99 -6.98 -3.09
C SER A 226 -10.78 -8.45 -2.70
N GLU A 227 -9.70 -9.09 -3.14
CA GLU A 227 -9.43 -10.51 -2.84
C GLU A 227 -9.06 -10.69 -1.37
N THR A 228 -9.30 -11.90 -0.84
CA THR A 228 -9.00 -12.27 0.55
C THR A 228 -7.76 -13.13 0.71
N GLU A 229 -7.02 -13.33 -0.38
CA GLU A 229 -5.74 -14.01 -0.38
C GLU A 229 -4.80 -13.41 -1.42
N PHE A 230 -3.50 -13.46 -1.14
CA PHE A 230 -2.48 -13.03 -2.09
C PHE A 230 -1.18 -13.78 -1.90
N ILE A 231 -0.49 -14.08 -3.00
CA ILE A 231 0.81 -14.75 -2.99
C ILE A 231 1.91 -13.69 -2.98
N VAL A 232 2.57 -13.52 -1.85
CA VAL A 232 3.76 -12.67 -1.73
C VAL A 232 4.96 -13.49 -2.18
N LEU A 233 5.41 -13.22 -3.40
CA LEU A 233 6.59 -13.85 -3.99
C LEU A 233 7.86 -13.03 -3.70
N HIS A 234 9.03 -13.61 -3.98
CA HIS A 234 10.37 -12.99 -3.84
C HIS A 234 10.78 -12.74 -2.40
N ILE A 235 10.32 -13.64 -1.53
CA ILE A 235 10.86 -13.76 -0.20
C ILE A 235 12.09 -14.65 -0.24
N ASP A 236 13.13 -14.22 0.47
CA ASP A 236 14.35 -15.00 0.65
C ASP A 236 14.03 -16.27 1.47
N PRO A 237 14.46 -17.46 1.01
CA PRO A 237 14.26 -18.68 1.79
C PRO A 237 14.95 -18.60 3.16
N ASN A 238 14.29 -19.14 4.18
CA ASN A 238 14.74 -19.18 5.58
C ASN A 238 14.97 -17.78 6.20
N VAL A 239 14.28 -16.76 5.70
CA VAL A 239 14.28 -15.41 6.27
C VAL A 239 12.89 -15.09 6.79
N ASP A 240 12.80 -14.60 8.03
CA ASP A 240 11.54 -14.20 8.64
C ASP A 240 11.01 -12.89 8.05
N TYR A 241 9.77 -12.95 7.58
CA TYR A 241 8.98 -11.79 7.15
C TYR A 241 7.78 -11.61 8.07
N GLN A 242 7.42 -10.35 8.30
CA GLN A 242 6.23 -9.97 9.03
C GLN A 242 5.18 -9.41 8.06
N PHE A 243 3.95 -9.90 8.18
CA PHE A 243 2.80 -9.55 7.34
C PHE A 243 1.73 -8.87 8.16
N ARG A 244 1.03 -7.88 7.58
CA ARG A 244 -0.16 -7.25 8.19
C ARG A 244 -1.15 -6.84 7.11
N VAL A 245 -2.44 -6.91 7.43
CA VAL A 245 -3.53 -6.54 6.50
C VAL A 245 -4.48 -5.54 7.14
N CYS A 246 -4.99 -4.58 6.38
CA CYS A 246 -6.10 -3.73 6.78
C CYS A 246 -7.17 -3.72 5.69
N ALA A 247 -8.33 -3.14 5.99
CA ALA A 247 -9.43 -3.05 5.05
C ALA A 247 -9.95 -1.62 4.97
N ARG A 248 -10.61 -1.29 3.88
CA ARG A 248 -11.35 -0.04 3.71
C ARG A 248 -12.78 -0.41 3.31
N GLY A 249 -13.75 0.30 3.87
CA GLY A 249 -15.15 -0.09 3.78
C GLY A 249 -16.11 0.99 4.26
N ASP A 250 -17.39 0.67 4.28
CA ASP A 250 -18.48 1.52 4.82
C ASP A 250 -18.55 2.92 4.21
N GLY A 251 -18.20 3.05 2.92
CA GLY A 251 -18.17 4.34 2.22
C GLY A 251 -17.07 5.30 2.69
N ARG A 252 -16.14 4.84 3.54
CA ARG A 252 -15.00 5.62 4.01
C ARG A 252 -13.81 5.47 3.07
N GLN A 253 -13.04 6.54 2.90
CA GLN A 253 -11.78 6.49 2.14
C GLN A 253 -10.58 6.04 2.99
N GLU A 254 -10.71 6.12 4.31
CA GLU A 254 -9.66 5.78 5.27
C GLU A 254 -9.54 4.26 5.43
N TRP A 255 -8.30 3.80 5.58
CA TRP A 255 -8.01 2.41 5.93
C TRP A 255 -8.31 2.16 7.42
N SER A 256 -8.81 0.97 7.72
CA SER A 256 -8.99 0.48 9.07
C SER A 256 -7.65 0.35 9.79
N PRO A 257 -7.66 0.16 11.13
CA PRO A 257 -6.51 -0.39 11.83
C PRO A 257 -6.01 -1.69 11.19
N TRP A 258 -4.69 -1.92 11.29
CA TRP A 258 -4.05 -3.13 10.81
C TRP A 258 -4.39 -4.35 11.69
N SER A 259 -4.37 -5.52 11.07
CA SER A 259 -4.39 -6.82 11.73
C SER A 259 -3.22 -6.96 12.70
N VAL A 260 -3.29 -8.00 13.53
CA VAL A 260 -2.10 -8.48 14.24
C VAL A 260 -1.05 -8.88 13.21
N PRO A 261 0.20 -8.39 13.31
CA PRO A 261 1.23 -8.82 12.38
C PRO A 261 1.59 -10.29 12.61
N GLN A 262 1.62 -11.10 11.55
CA GLN A 262 2.03 -12.51 11.59
C GLN A 262 3.42 -12.68 10.99
N ILE A 263 4.22 -13.61 11.52
CA ILE A 263 5.55 -13.92 11.00
C ILE A 263 5.47 -15.20 10.17
N GLY A 264 6.08 -15.17 8.99
CA GLY A 264 6.24 -16.34 8.14
C GLY A 264 7.57 -16.31 7.39
N HIS A 265 8.07 -17.48 7.04
CA HIS A 265 9.21 -17.68 6.16
C HIS A 265 8.87 -18.80 5.17
N THR A 266 9.60 -18.90 4.06
CA THR A 266 9.54 -20.11 3.21
C THR A 266 10.85 -20.87 3.31
N THR A 267 10.77 -22.19 3.42
CA THR A 267 11.93 -23.08 3.29
C THR A 267 12.20 -23.47 1.83
N LEU A 268 11.27 -23.13 0.94
CA LEU A 268 11.22 -23.61 -0.44
C LEU A 268 11.93 -22.63 -1.39
N VAL A 269 12.88 -23.16 -2.16
CA VAL A 269 13.68 -22.39 -3.12
C VAL A 269 12.81 -21.90 -4.29
N PRO A 270 12.97 -20.65 -4.76
CA PRO A 270 12.22 -20.13 -5.91
C PRO A 270 12.33 -21.00 -7.16
N HIS A 271 11.23 -21.07 -7.92
CA HIS A 271 11.24 -21.68 -9.25
C HIS A 271 11.87 -20.71 -10.26
N GLU A 272 13.01 -21.10 -10.84
CA GLU A 272 13.73 -20.32 -11.83
C GLU A 272 14.09 -21.15 -13.06
N TRP A 273 14.10 -20.52 -14.22
CA TRP A 273 14.58 -21.06 -15.49
C TRP A 273 16.11 -21.07 -15.55
N THR A 274 16.68 -22.04 -16.27
CA THR A 274 18.13 -22.12 -16.53
C THR A 274 18.61 -20.89 -17.32
N ALA A 275 19.59 -20.16 -16.79
CA ALA A 275 20.20 -19.03 -17.49
C ALA A 275 21.13 -19.47 -18.63
N GLY A 276 21.28 -18.62 -19.65
CA GLY A 276 22.24 -18.83 -20.74
C GLY A 276 21.84 -19.92 -21.75
N PHE A 277 20.60 -20.40 -21.71
CA PHE A 277 20.10 -21.34 -22.71
C PHE A 277 19.72 -20.61 -24.01
N GLU A 278 20.35 -21.00 -25.12
CA GLU A 278 20.10 -20.40 -26.43
C GLU A 278 18.63 -20.61 -26.86
N GLY A 279 18.02 -19.60 -27.49
CA GLY A 279 16.60 -19.65 -27.87
C GLY A 279 15.64 -19.06 -26.85
N TYR A 280 16.09 -18.71 -25.66
CA TYR A 280 15.23 -18.11 -24.65
C TYR A 280 15.85 -16.87 -24.03
N SER A 281 15.00 -15.86 -23.84
CA SER A 281 15.33 -14.64 -23.11
C SER A 281 14.58 -14.66 -21.78
N LEU A 282 15.28 -14.42 -20.68
CA LEU A 282 14.70 -14.47 -19.34
C LEU A 282 14.46 -13.06 -18.78
N SER A 283 13.47 -12.94 -17.89
CA SER A 283 13.36 -11.75 -17.04
C SER A 283 14.57 -11.62 -16.09
N SER A 284 14.76 -10.44 -15.51
CA SER A 284 15.80 -10.19 -14.49
C SER A 284 15.75 -11.18 -13.32
N ARG A 285 14.56 -11.68 -13.00
CA ARG A 285 14.28 -12.63 -11.92
C ARG A 285 14.24 -14.09 -12.37
N ARG A 286 14.54 -14.37 -13.64
CA ARG A 286 14.63 -15.72 -14.21
C ARG A 286 13.38 -16.59 -14.04
N ASN A 287 12.22 -16.00 -13.77
CA ASN A 287 10.95 -16.71 -13.63
C ASN A 287 10.03 -16.54 -14.84
N ILE A 288 10.37 -15.66 -15.78
CA ILE A 288 9.68 -15.52 -17.07
C ILE A 288 10.67 -15.91 -18.17
N ALA A 289 10.26 -16.83 -19.04
CA ALA A 289 10.99 -17.24 -20.23
C ALA A 289 10.24 -16.85 -21.50
N LEU A 290 10.92 -16.17 -22.42
CA LEU A 290 10.42 -15.79 -23.75
C LEU A 290 11.19 -16.56 -24.83
N ARG A 291 10.48 -17.28 -25.69
CA ARG A 291 11.04 -17.91 -26.89
C ARG A 291 11.39 -16.81 -27.91
N ASN A 292 12.67 -16.69 -28.25
CA ASN A 292 13.19 -15.69 -29.20
C ASN A 292 13.43 -16.27 -30.60
N ASP A 293 13.92 -15.44 -31.53
CA ASP A 293 14.09 -15.78 -32.95
C ASP A 293 15.30 -16.68 -33.26
N SER A 294 16.03 -17.17 -32.26
CA SER A 294 17.18 -18.05 -32.52
C SER A 294 16.72 -19.43 -33.03
N GLY A 295 17.49 -20.02 -33.94
CA GLY A 295 17.21 -21.35 -34.50
C GLY A 295 17.48 -22.53 -33.54
N SER A 296 18.01 -22.29 -32.34
CA SER A 296 18.32 -23.34 -31.36
C SER A 296 17.04 -23.94 -30.78
N SER A 297 16.79 -25.24 -30.95
CA SER A 297 15.63 -25.95 -30.40
C SER A 297 16.03 -26.84 -29.23
N GLY A 298 15.13 -26.96 -28.26
CA GLY A 298 15.32 -27.81 -27.10
C GLY A 298 14.44 -27.38 -25.92
N VAL A 299 14.47 -28.21 -24.88
CA VAL A 299 13.76 -27.94 -23.64
C VAL A 299 14.55 -26.97 -22.78
N LEU A 300 13.95 -25.82 -22.47
CA LEU A 300 14.39 -24.95 -21.40
C LEU A 300 13.95 -25.55 -20.06
N TYR A 301 14.90 -26.04 -19.28
CA TYR A 301 14.66 -26.61 -17.96
C TYR A 301 14.74 -25.55 -16.84
N SER A 302 14.17 -25.88 -15.69
CA SER A 302 14.45 -25.21 -14.42
C SER A 302 15.94 -25.26 -14.08
N SER A 303 16.42 -24.27 -13.34
CA SER A 303 17.84 -24.14 -12.96
C SER A 303 18.33 -25.30 -12.09
N ALA A 304 17.44 -25.87 -11.28
CA ALA A 304 17.64 -27.03 -10.43
C ALA A 304 16.31 -27.81 -10.30
N PRO A 305 16.29 -29.04 -9.73
CA PRO A 305 15.05 -29.79 -9.52
C PRO A 305 14.36 -29.24 -8.27
N THR A 306 13.67 -28.10 -8.42
CA THR A 306 13.05 -27.36 -7.31
C THR A 306 11.57 -27.68 -7.12
N TYR A 307 10.96 -28.49 -7.99
CA TYR A 307 9.58 -28.92 -7.82
C TYR A 307 9.50 -30.15 -6.91
N PHE A 308 8.83 -30.03 -5.77
CA PHE A 308 8.67 -31.12 -4.81
C PHE A 308 7.24 -31.66 -4.85
N CYS A 309 7.08 -32.97 -4.65
CA CYS A 309 5.75 -33.58 -4.54
C CYS A 309 4.96 -32.95 -3.37
N GLY A 310 3.65 -32.77 -3.57
CA GLY A 310 2.77 -32.01 -2.67
C GLY A 310 2.74 -30.51 -2.93
N GLN A 311 3.58 -29.99 -3.83
CA GLN A 311 3.47 -28.61 -4.31
C GLN A 311 2.56 -28.52 -5.54
N THR A 312 1.88 -27.38 -5.66
CA THR A 312 1.19 -26.96 -6.89
C THR A 312 2.15 -26.11 -7.72
N LEU A 313 2.72 -26.68 -8.77
CA LEU A 313 3.55 -25.93 -9.71
C LEU A 313 2.65 -25.23 -10.72
N THR A 314 2.72 -23.90 -10.79
CA THR A 314 1.86 -23.10 -11.66
C THR A 314 2.65 -22.39 -12.73
N PHE A 315 2.20 -22.53 -13.98
CA PHE A 315 2.64 -21.74 -15.12
C PHE A 315 1.52 -20.80 -15.57
N ARG A 316 1.88 -19.59 -16.01
CA ARG A 316 0.96 -18.69 -16.73
C ARG A 316 1.54 -18.31 -18.08
N VAL A 317 0.75 -18.50 -19.12
CA VAL A 317 1.09 -18.11 -20.48
C VAL A 317 0.80 -16.62 -20.63
N GLU A 318 1.86 -15.82 -20.73
CA GLU A 318 1.74 -14.37 -20.85
C GLU A 318 1.48 -13.95 -22.30
N THR A 319 2.23 -14.53 -23.25
CA THR A 319 2.05 -14.31 -24.69
C THR A 319 2.18 -15.62 -25.44
N VAL A 320 1.54 -15.70 -26.61
CA VAL A 320 1.51 -16.90 -27.45
C VAL A 320 2.24 -16.65 -28.76
N GLY A 321 2.93 -17.68 -29.26
CA GLY A 321 3.44 -17.73 -30.62
C GLY A 321 2.61 -18.67 -31.49
N GLN A 322 3.13 -19.00 -32.67
CA GLN A 322 2.52 -20.06 -33.50
C GLN A 322 2.68 -21.43 -32.78
N PRO A 323 1.61 -22.23 -32.66
CA PRO A 323 1.71 -23.55 -32.04
C PRO A 323 2.44 -24.54 -32.95
N ASP A 324 3.25 -25.42 -32.36
CA ASP A 324 3.92 -26.55 -33.00
C ASP A 324 3.69 -27.84 -32.18
N ARG A 325 3.67 -28.99 -32.85
CA ARG A 325 3.49 -30.30 -32.21
C ARG A 325 4.55 -30.64 -31.16
N ARG A 326 5.73 -30.01 -31.21
CA ARG A 326 6.83 -30.18 -30.25
C ARG A 326 6.72 -29.26 -29.04
N ASP A 327 5.71 -28.39 -29.01
CA ASP A 327 5.54 -27.50 -27.87
C ASP A 327 5.17 -28.33 -26.63
N SER A 328 5.78 -28.00 -25.49
CA SER A 328 5.49 -28.67 -24.24
C SER A 328 5.76 -27.77 -23.03
N ILE A 329 4.95 -27.94 -21.98
CA ILE A 329 5.17 -27.42 -20.64
C ILE A 329 4.97 -28.60 -19.69
N GLY A 330 5.91 -28.86 -18.79
CA GLY A 330 5.80 -30.04 -17.94
C GLY A 330 6.91 -30.24 -16.94
N VAL A 331 6.95 -31.46 -16.41
CA VAL A 331 7.88 -31.91 -15.37
C VAL A 331 8.57 -33.20 -15.79
N CYS A 332 9.79 -33.41 -15.30
CA CYS A 332 10.57 -34.61 -15.58
C CYS A 332 11.53 -34.94 -14.43
N ALA A 333 11.92 -36.22 -14.34
CA ALA A 333 12.86 -36.69 -13.33
C ALA A 333 14.27 -36.11 -13.54
N GLU A 334 14.74 -36.07 -14.79
CA GLU A 334 16.11 -35.68 -15.12
C GLU A 334 16.17 -34.66 -16.26
N LYS A 335 17.17 -33.78 -16.19
CA LYS A 335 17.57 -32.91 -17.29
C LYS A 335 18.32 -33.72 -18.35
N GLN A 336 17.69 -33.90 -19.51
CA GLN A 336 18.28 -34.60 -20.64
C GLN A 336 18.40 -33.65 -21.84
N ASN A 337 19.62 -33.52 -22.36
CA ASN A 337 19.89 -32.74 -23.58
C ASN A 337 19.61 -33.58 -24.82
N GLY A 338 19.26 -32.94 -25.94
CA GLY A 338 19.07 -33.60 -27.24
C GLY A 338 17.61 -33.93 -27.59
N TYR A 339 16.66 -33.72 -26.69
CA TYR A 339 15.23 -33.79 -26.99
C TYR A 339 14.69 -32.39 -27.32
N ASP A 340 13.83 -32.33 -28.35
CA ASP A 340 13.14 -31.10 -28.74
C ASP A 340 11.98 -30.73 -27.80
N SER A 341 11.47 -31.69 -27.02
CA SER A 341 10.33 -31.50 -26.12
C SER A 341 10.35 -32.43 -24.90
N LEU A 342 9.45 -32.17 -23.94
CA LEU A 342 9.17 -33.06 -22.81
C LEU A 342 8.25 -34.24 -23.15
N GLN A 343 7.86 -34.41 -24.42
CA GLN A 343 7.07 -35.55 -24.89
C GLN A 343 7.97 -36.80 -25.02
N ARG A 344 8.54 -37.24 -23.89
CA ARG A 344 9.54 -38.30 -23.80
C ARG A 344 9.37 -39.14 -22.54
N ASP A 345 10.15 -40.20 -22.43
CA ASP A 345 10.17 -41.04 -21.25
C ASP A 345 10.64 -40.30 -19.98
N GLN A 346 10.16 -40.76 -18.82
CA GLN A 346 10.40 -40.16 -17.49
C GLN A 346 10.00 -38.67 -17.40
N ALA A 347 8.98 -38.28 -18.16
CA ALA A 347 8.44 -36.92 -18.21
C ALA A 347 6.92 -36.91 -18.39
N VAL A 348 6.28 -35.86 -17.86
CA VAL A 348 4.86 -35.56 -18.03
C VAL A 348 4.74 -34.12 -18.51
N CYS A 349 3.98 -33.89 -19.58
CA CYS A 349 3.78 -32.54 -20.10
C CYS A 349 2.43 -32.35 -20.77
N ILE A 350 2.07 -31.09 -20.96
CA ILE A 350 0.97 -30.65 -21.80
C ILE A 350 1.53 -29.89 -23.00
N SER A 351 0.96 -30.10 -24.18
CA SER A 351 1.27 -29.33 -25.40
C SER A 351 0.35 -28.11 -25.55
N THR A 352 0.68 -27.19 -26.45
CA THR A 352 -0.06 -25.93 -26.63
C THR A 352 -1.49 -26.13 -27.14
N ASN A 353 -1.77 -27.27 -27.78
CA ASN A 353 -3.12 -27.67 -28.19
C ASN A 353 -3.95 -28.34 -27.06
N GLY A 354 -3.38 -28.53 -25.87
CA GLY A 354 -4.03 -29.19 -24.74
C GLY A 354 -3.86 -30.71 -24.65
N ALA A 355 -3.11 -31.33 -25.57
CA ALA A 355 -2.76 -32.75 -25.49
C ALA A 355 -1.82 -33.02 -24.32
N VAL A 356 -2.08 -34.08 -23.55
CA VAL A 356 -1.31 -34.46 -22.36
C VAL A 356 -0.50 -35.71 -22.66
N PHE A 357 0.78 -35.69 -22.29
CA PHE A 357 1.72 -36.78 -22.53
C PHE A 357 2.26 -37.32 -21.20
N VAL A 358 2.30 -38.65 -21.09
CA VAL A 358 2.86 -39.37 -19.93
C VAL A 358 3.88 -40.36 -20.44
N ASN A 359 5.14 -40.20 -20.03
CA ASN A 359 6.28 -40.97 -20.53
C ASN A 359 6.31 -41.03 -22.07
N GLY A 360 6.06 -39.88 -22.70
CA GLY A 360 6.05 -39.69 -24.16
C GLY A 360 4.82 -40.23 -24.89
N LYS A 361 3.85 -40.79 -24.19
CA LYS A 361 2.60 -41.30 -24.80
C LYS A 361 1.47 -40.32 -24.59
N GLU A 362 0.81 -39.93 -25.68
CA GLU A 362 -0.35 -39.05 -25.63
C GLU A 362 -1.55 -39.75 -24.98
N MET A 363 -2.21 -39.06 -24.06
CA MET A 363 -3.45 -39.48 -23.43
C MET A 363 -4.66 -39.13 -24.30
N THR A 364 -5.72 -39.93 -24.19
CA THR A 364 -6.98 -39.67 -24.92
C THR A 364 -7.72 -38.43 -24.41
N ASN A 365 -7.60 -38.13 -23.10
CA ASN A 365 -8.21 -36.95 -22.52
C ASN A 365 -7.33 -35.73 -22.76
N GLN A 366 -7.91 -34.69 -23.35
CA GLN A 366 -7.24 -33.44 -23.65
C GLN A 366 -7.82 -32.29 -22.81
N LEU A 367 -6.97 -31.35 -22.46
CA LEU A 367 -7.35 -30.09 -21.83
C LEU A 367 -7.64 -29.02 -22.91
N PRO A 368 -8.26 -27.89 -22.55
CA PRO A 368 -8.40 -26.79 -23.49
C PRO A 368 -7.04 -26.26 -23.96
N ALA A 369 -6.93 -25.89 -25.25
CA ALA A 369 -5.72 -25.28 -25.78
C ALA A 369 -5.36 -24.01 -25.00
N VAL A 370 -4.06 -23.78 -24.80
CA VAL A 370 -3.58 -22.65 -24.00
C VAL A 370 -3.57 -21.36 -24.82
N THR A 371 -4.06 -20.28 -24.21
CA THR A 371 -4.05 -18.93 -24.78
C THR A 371 -3.31 -17.97 -23.84
N SER A 372 -3.10 -16.72 -24.28
CA SER A 372 -2.62 -15.69 -23.36
C SER A 372 -3.58 -15.55 -22.17
N GLY A 373 -3.02 -15.52 -20.96
CA GLY A 373 -3.73 -15.54 -19.69
C GLY A 373 -4.03 -16.94 -19.13
N SER A 374 -3.91 -18.01 -19.93
CA SER A 374 -4.14 -19.38 -19.44
C SER A 374 -3.13 -19.77 -18.36
N THR A 375 -3.63 -20.42 -17.32
CA THR A 375 -2.82 -21.06 -16.29
C THR A 375 -2.78 -22.57 -16.52
N VAL A 376 -1.63 -23.18 -16.22
CA VAL A 376 -1.43 -24.63 -16.22
C VAL A 376 -0.82 -24.99 -14.87
N THR A 377 -1.48 -25.87 -14.12
CA THR A 377 -0.97 -26.36 -12.84
C THR A 377 -0.63 -27.83 -12.90
N PHE A 378 0.40 -28.21 -12.14
CA PHE A 378 0.79 -29.59 -11.88
C PHE A 378 0.74 -29.82 -10.37
N ASP A 379 -0.09 -30.77 -9.96
CA ASP A 379 -0.19 -31.26 -8.60
C ASP A 379 0.20 -32.74 -8.60
N ILE A 380 1.29 -33.06 -7.90
CA ILE A 380 1.86 -34.41 -7.89
C ILE A 380 1.95 -34.93 -6.47
N GLU A 381 1.29 -36.06 -6.23
CA GLU A 381 1.28 -36.75 -4.94
C GLU A 381 1.89 -38.15 -5.07
N ALA A 382 2.67 -38.55 -4.07
CA ALA A 382 3.16 -39.93 -3.99
C ALA A 382 2.03 -40.87 -3.56
N VAL A 383 1.84 -41.96 -4.28
CA VAL A 383 0.87 -43.00 -3.90
C VAL A 383 1.58 -43.98 -2.98
N THR A 384 1.29 -43.92 -1.67
CA THR A 384 1.76 -44.91 -0.70
C THR A 384 1.10 -46.26 -0.96
N LEU A 385 1.79 -47.13 -1.70
CA LEU A 385 1.47 -48.55 -1.74
C LEU A 385 1.87 -49.14 -0.38
N GLY A 386 0.90 -49.67 0.36
CA GLY A 386 1.15 -50.36 1.63
C GLY A 386 2.22 -51.44 1.45
N SER A 387 3.15 -51.53 2.40
CA SER A 387 4.31 -52.43 2.45
C SER A 387 4.17 -53.69 1.60
N THR A 388 4.82 -53.71 0.44
CA THR A 388 5.09 -54.96 -0.29
C THR A 388 6.59 -55.25 -0.21
N ASN A 389 6.86 -56.42 0.37
CA ASN A 389 8.15 -57.03 0.68
C ASN A 389 9.28 -56.72 -0.32
N ASN A 390 10.45 -56.44 0.27
CA ASN A 390 11.77 -56.37 -0.36
C ASN A 390 11.99 -57.50 -1.39
N ASN A 391 12.20 -57.14 -2.66
CA ASN A 391 13.20 -57.71 -3.60
C ASN A 391 12.86 -57.62 -5.11
N GLU A 392 11.91 -56.80 -5.55
CA GLU A 392 11.77 -56.46 -6.98
C GLU A 392 11.89 -54.93 -7.14
N GLY A 393 12.71 -54.48 -8.09
CA GLY A 393 12.91 -53.06 -8.40
C GLY A 393 11.58 -52.42 -8.79
N GLY A 394 10.90 -51.83 -7.81
CA GLY A 394 9.53 -51.37 -7.93
C GLY A 394 9.48 -49.95 -8.48
N ASN A 395 8.81 -49.78 -9.62
CA ASN A 395 8.48 -48.49 -10.18
C ASN A 395 7.75 -47.63 -9.14
N PHE A 396 8.19 -46.38 -8.99
CA PHE A 396 7.57 -45.41 -8.09
C PHE A 396 6.33 -44.82 -8.76
N LYS A 397 5.19 -44.87 -8.06
CA LYS A 397 3.89 -44.45 -8.60
C LYS A 397 3.49 -43.09 -8.03
N LEU A 398 3.35 -42.11 -8.91
CA LEU A 398 2.86 -40.77 -8.62
C LEU A 398 1.45 -40.60 -9.16
N ARG A 399 0.58 -39.91 -8.42
CA ARG A 399 -0.69 -39.41 -8.92
C ARG A 399 -0.50 -37.97 -9.37
N VAL A 400 -0.79 -37.70 -10.63
CA VAL A 400 -0.62 -36.39 -11.24
C VAL A 400 -1.98 -35.84 -11.62
N THR A 401 -2.23 -34.61 -11.21
CA THR A 401 -3.36 -33.79 -11.68
C THR A 401 -2.79 -32.63 -12.47
N ILE A 402 -3.20 -32.51 -13.74
CA ILE A 402 -2.92 -31.33 -14.57
C ILE A 402 -4.21 -30.56 -14.74
N SER A 403 -4.21 -29.29 -14.34
CA SER A 403 -5.37 -28.41 -14.49
C SER A 403 -5.06 -27.22 -15.38
N SER A 404 -5.99 -26.91 -16.29
CA SER A 404 -5.92 -25.72 -17.14
C SER A 404 -7.33 -25.28 -17.57
N ASN A 405 -7.61 -23.97 -17.52
CA ASN A 405 -8.88 -23.39 -17.95
C ASN A 405 -10.12 -24.10 -17.34
N ASN A 406 -10.09 -24.34 -16.03
CA ASN A 406 -11.16 -25.02 -15.25
C ASN A 406 -11.47 -26.46 -15.68
N ARG A 407 -10.55 -27.12 -16.38
CA ARG A 407 -10.59 -28.57 -16.61
C ARG A 407 -9.36 -29.21 -16.01
N GLU A 408 -9.52 -30.46 -15.60
CA GLU A 408 -8.46 -31.25 -15.01
C GLU A 408 -8.40 -32.64 -15.63
N VAL A 409 -7.19 -33.20 -15.69
CA VAL A 409 -6.96 -34.61 -15.96
C VAL A 409 -6.12 -35.20 -14.85
N VAL A 410 -6.53 -36.39 -14.39
CA VAL A 410 -5.86 -37.12 -13.31
C VAL A 410 -5.40 -38.46 -13.84
N PHE A 411 -4.15 -38.81 -13.60
CA PHE A 411 -3.57 -40.08 -14.02
C PHE A 411 -2.43 -40.52 -13.12
N ASP A 412 -2.05 -41.79 -13.27
CA ASP A 412 -0.90 -42.35 -12.57
C ASP A 412 0.35 -42.27 -13.47
N TRP A 413 1.42 -41.70 -12.93
CA TRP A 413 2.73 -41.62 -13.57
C TRP A 413 3.70 -42.59 -12.89
N LEU A 414 4.30 -43.47 -13.69
CA LEU A 414 5.28 -44.46 -13.23
C LEU A 414 6.69 -43.95 -13.54
N LEU A 415 7.52 -43.86 -12.51
CA LEU A 415 8.94 -43.53 -12.57
C LEU A 415 9.79 -44.73 -12.21
N ASP A 416 10.98 -44.80 -12.81
CA ASP A 416 11.92 -45.90 -12.56
C ASP A 416 12.64 -45.75 -11.21
N GLN A 417 12.69 -44.54 -10.66
CA GLN A 417 13.35 -44.22 -9.40
C GLN A 417 12.49 -43.28 -8.55
N SER A 418 12.67 -43.34 -7.22
CA SER A 418 12.06 -42.38 -6.31
C SER A 418 12.74 -41.01 -6.44
N CYS A 419 12.02 -40.01 -6.97
CA CYS A 419 12.51 -38.64 -7.04
C CYS A 419 11.89 -37.81 -5.92
N GLY A 420 12.73 -37.32 -5.00
CA GLY A 420 12.30 -36.36 -3.96
C GLY A 420 12.00 -34.96 -4.51
N SER A 421 12.61 -34.63 -5.65
CA SER A 421 12.34 -33.40 -6.39
C SER A 421 12.49 -33.62 -7.90
N LEU A 422 11.83 -32.77 -8.68
CA LEU A 422 11.69 -32.88 -10.12
C LEU A 422 12.14 -31.58 -10.79
N TYR A 423 12.62 -31.70 -12.03
CA TYR A 423 12.77 -30.57 -12.93
C TYR A 423 11.43 -30.22 -13.53
N PHE A 424 11.24 -28.94 -13.83
CA PHE A 424 10.23 -28.50 -14.77
C PHE A 424 10.88 -27.96 -16.04
N GLY A 425 10.12 -27.88 -17.13
CA GLY A 425 10.66 -27.39 -18.38
C GLY A 425 9.58 -26.93 -19.35
N CYS A 426 10.01 -26.17 -20.36
CA CYS A 426 9.17 -25.85 -21.51
C CYS A 426 9.97 -25.93 -22.82
N SER A 427 9.28 -26.23 -23.90
CA SER A 427 9.79 -26.17 -25.27
C SER A 427 8.76 -25.46 -26.15
N PHE A 428 9.21 -24.52 -26.96
CA PHE A 428 8.40 -23.88 -27.98
C PHE A 428 9.21 -23.79 -29.26
N PHE A 429 8.64 -24.19 -30.39
CA PHE A 429 9.37 -24.14 -31.65
C PHE A 429 9.46 -22.72 -32.21
N HIS A 430 8.31 -22.03 -32.26
CA HIS A 430 8.20 -20.69 -32.84
C HIS A 430 8.37 -19.58 -31.79
N PRO A 431 8.91 -18.40 -32.18
CA PRO A 431 9.04 -17.25 -31.30
C PRO A 431 7.68 -16.70 -30.83
N GLY A 432 7.70 -15.97 -29.71
CA GLY A 432 6.54 -15.24 -29.17
C GLY A 432 5.88 -15.88 -27.94
N TRP A 433 6.13 -17.17 -27.69
CA TRP A 433 5.69 -17.84 -26.47
C TRP A 433 6.44 -17.29 -25.25
N LYS A 434 5.69 -16.81 -24.25
CA LYS A 434 6.23 -16.28 -23.00
C LYS A 434 5.52 -16.92 -21.81
N VAL A 435 6.27 -17.57 -20.94
CA VAL A 435 5.74 -18.34 -19.81
C VAL A 435 6.35 -17.84 -18.50
N LEU A 436 5.49 -17.50 -17.56
CA LEU A 436 5.81 -17.25 -16.16
C LEU A 436 5.70 -18.57 -15.38
N VAL A 437 6.68 -18.88 -14.56
CA VAL A 437 6.58 -19.88 -13.48
C VAL A 437 6.44 -19.14 -12.14
N PHE A 438 5.55 -19.62 -11.28
CA PHE A 438 5.29 -19.02 -9.95
C PHE A 438 6.21 -19.55 -8.88
#